data_AF-A0A967SR34-F1
#
_entry.id   AF-A0A967SR34-F1
#
_cell.length_a   1.000
_cell.length_b   1.000
_cell.length_c   1.000
_cell.angle_alpha   90.00
_cell.angle_beta   90.00
_cell.angle_gamma   90.00
#
_symmetry.space_group_name_H-M   'P 1'
#
loop_
_entity.id
_entity.type
_entity.pdbx_description
1 polymer ?
#
loop_
_entity_poly.entity_id
_entity_poly.type
_entity_poly.pdbx_seq_one_letter_code
_entity_poly.pdbx_strand_id
1 'polypeptide(L)'
;MKIQTSAEITSLTWDAQDIDLNESHNIDLEFSAIDTGGGFKDPMLDFSIPLTKSFQQDDESQPNLRLTLVDPNNKDKKVGLSFCGEVTVSNQQINGRIKEDQLSRDVIGFVINLLRQ
;
A
#
# COMPACT_ATOMS: atom_id res chain seq x y z
N MET A 1 10.27 -12.86 8.56
CA MET A 1 8.98 -13.22 7.93
C MET A 1 8.81 -12.37 6.69
N LYS A 2 8.43 -12.98 5.56
CA LYS A 2 8.14 -12.29 4.30
C LYS A 2 6.93 -12.95 3.67
N ILE A 3 5.90 -12.17 3.35
CA ILE A 3 4.59 -12.69 2.94
C ILE A 3 4.03 -11.83 1.82
N GLN A 4 3.42 -12.49 0.84
CA GLN A 4 2.71 -11.85 -0.25
C GLN A 4 1.22 -12.06 -0.08
N THR A 5 0.44 -11.01 -0.30
CA THR A 5 -1.02 -11.00 -0.25
C THR A 5 -1.55 -9.97 -1.23
N SER A 6 -2.87 -9.82 -1.30
CA SER A 6 -3.50 -8.82 -2.15
C SER A 6 -4.64 -8.12 -1.44
N ALA A 7 -4.88 -6.87 -1.83
CA ALA A 7 -6.00 -6.08 -1.36
C ALA A 7 -6.64 -5.33 -2.53
N GLU A 8 -7.92 -4.99 -2.40
CA GLU A 8 -8.62 -4.15 -3.34
C GLU A 8 -8.29 -2.68 -3.05
N ILE A 9 -7.79 -1.92 -4.03
CA ILE A 9 -7.57 -0.47 -3.88
C ILE A 9 -8.79 0.30 -4.37
N THR A 10 -9.39 1.12 -3.51
CA THR A 10 -10.61 1.89 -3.85
C THR A 10 -10.38 3.38 -4.00
N SER A 11 -9.24 3.89 -3.51
CA SER A 11 -8.90 5.30 -3.60
C SER A 11 -7.38 5.45 -3.55
N LEU A 12 -6.87 6.35 -4.39
CA LEU A 12 -5.48 6.75 -4.45
C LEU A 12 -5.42 8.27 -4.66
N THR A 13 -4.70 8.95 -3.80
CA THR A 13 -4.42 10.38 -3.90
C THR A 13 -2.90 10.59 -3.88
N TRP A 14 -2.41 11.44 -4.78
CA TRP A 14 -1.01 11.84 -4.93
C TRP A 14 -0.91 13.34 -4.76
N ASP A 15 -0.23 13.83 -3.71
CA ASP A 15 -0.08 15.27 -3.42
C ASP A 15 -1.42 16.04 -3.42
N ALA A 16 -2.44 15.43 -2.81
CA ALA A 16 -3.83 15.90 -2.78
C ALA A 16 -4.58 15.89 -4.13
N GLN A 17 -3.98 15.35 -5.19
CA GLN A 17 -4.63 15.06 -6.46
C GLN A 17 -5.15 13.61 -6.48
N ASP A 18 -6.44 13.43 -6.72
CA ASP A 18 -7.00 12.09 -6.89
C ASP A 18 -6.50 11.46 -8.19
N ILE A 19 -5.96 10.24 -8.08
CA ILE A 19 -5.58 9.43 -9.22
C ILE A 19 -6.74 8.51 -9.57
N ASP A 20 -7.22 8.65 -10.80
CA ASP A 20 -8.28 7.85 -11.37
C ASP A 20 -7.81 6.40 -11.56
N LEU A 21 -8.36 5.49 -10.75
CA LEU A 21 -8.10 4.06 -10.82
C LEU A 21 -9.00 3.37 -11.87
N ASN A 22 -9.98 4.08 -12.45
CA ASN A 22 -11.05 3.62 -13.36
C ASN A 22 -11.96 2.51 -12.80
N GLU A 23 -11.39 1.47 -12.21
CA GLU A 23 -12.10 0.40 -11.51
C GLU A 23 -11.31 -0.04 -10.28
N SER A 24 -12.05 -0.44 -9.26
CA SER A 24 -11.49 -1.08 -8.08
C SER A 24 -10.80 -2.38 -8.51
N HIS A 25 -9.52 -2.52 -8.22
CA HIS A 25 -8.73 -3.68 -8.63
C HIS A 25 -7.84 -4.17 -7.51
N ASN A 26 -7.51 -5.46 -7.57
CA ASN A 26 -6.58 -6.05 -6.63
C ASN A 26 -5.17 -5.58 -6.93
N ILE A 27 -4.46 -5.20 -5.87
CA ILE A 27 -3.05 -4.87 -5.89
C ILE A 27 -2.27 -5.89 -5.07
N ASP A 28 -1.04 -6.14 -5.48
CA ASP A 28 -0.14 -7.00 -4.75
C ASP A 28 0.49 -6.23 -3.59
N LEU A 29 0.50 -6.86 -2.43
CA LEU A 29 1.11 -6.38 -1.21
C LEU A 29 2.17 -7.38 -0.76
N GLU A 30 3.33 -6.87 -0.41
CA GLU A 30 4.39 -7.68 0.19
C GLU A 30 4.75 -7.11 1.56
N PHE A 31 4.50 -7.91 2.59
CA PHE A 31 4.81 -7.55 3.97
C PHE A 31 6.02 -8.33 4.45
N SER A 32 6.98 -7.61 5.04
CA SER A 32 8.13 -8.23 5.68
C SER A 32 8.34 -7.65 7.08
N ALA A 33 8.76 -8.51 8.00
CA ALA A 33 9.07 -8.13 9.37
C ALA A 33 9.93 -9.20 10.03
N ILE A 34 10.64 -8.84 11.09
CA ILE A 34 11.30 -9.78 11.99
C ILE A 34 10.28 -10.19 13.06
N ASP A 35 9.84 -11.46 13.02
CA ASP A 35 8.99 -12.02 14.07
C ASP A 35 9.86 -12.41 15.27
N THR A 36 9.55 -11.82 16.42
CA THR A 36 10.28 -12.04 17.68
C THR A 36 9.51 -12.90 18.67
N GLY A 37 8.33 -13.43 18.31
CA GLY A 37 7.45 -14.19 19.19
C GLY A 37 6.64 -13.34 20.18
N GLY A 38 7.02 -12.07 20.40
CA GLY A 38 6.27 -11.07 21.18
C GLY A 38 5.76 -9.89 20.35
N GLY A 39 6.01 -9.90 19.03
CA GLY A 39 5.65 -8.82 18.11
C GLY A 39 6.53 -8.81 16.85
N PHE A 40 6.23 -7.87 15.95
CA PHE A 40 6.99 -7.62 14.73
C PHE A 40 7.98 -6.47 14.96
N LYS A 41 9.23 -6.68 14.55
CA LYS A 41 10.27 -5.63 14.43
C LYS A 41 10.54 -5.33 12.97
N ASP A 42 10.91 -4.08 12.69
CA ASP A 42 11.22 -3.60 11.34
C ASP A 42 10.13 -3.97 10.30
N PRO A 43 8.82 -3.79 10.58
CA PRO A 43 7.79 -4.05 9.60
C PRO A 43 7.97 -3.14 8.38
N MET A 44 7.78 -3.73 7.21
CA MET A 44 7.85 -3.07 5.92
C MET A 44 6.74 -3.59 5.02
N LEU A 45 6.13 -2.70 4.27
CA LEU A 45 5.08 -2.99 3.30
C LEU A 45 5.50 -2.43 1.94
N ASP A 46 5.73 -3.31 0.99
CA ASP A 46 5.88 -2.98 -0.42
C ASP A 46 4.54 -3.16 -1.13
N PHE A 47 4.23 -2.29 -2.08
CA PHE A 47 3.02 -2.38 -2.88
C PHE A 47 3.28 -2.00 -4.34
N SER A 48 2.46 -2.54 -5.23
CA SER A 48 2.48 -2.21 -6.67
C SER A 48 1.07 -1.93 -7.16
N ILE A 49 0.82 -0.71 -7.64
CA ILE A 49 -0.49 -0.28 -8.14
C ILE A 49 -0.37 -0.04 -9.64
N PRO A 50 -1.08 -0.81 -10.48
CA PRO A 50 -1.14 -0.53 -11.91
C PRO A 50 -1.97 0.74 -12.17
N LEU A 51 -1.46 1.58 -13.05
CA LEU A 51 -2.11 2.78 -13.54
C LEU A 51 -2.67 2.53 -14.93
N THR A 52 -3.88 3.01 -15.18
CA THR A 52 -4.52 2.93 -16.50
C THR A 52 -4.06 4.04 -17.44
N LYS A 53 -3.51 5.13 -16.90
CA LYS A 53 -3.02 6.30 -17.65
C LYS A 53 -1.59 6.61 -17.21
N SER A 54 -0.80 7.10 -18.16
CA SER A 54 0.54 7.59 -17.86
C SER A 54 0.46 8.73 -16.86
N PHE A 55 1.05 8.54 -15.69
CA PHE A 55 1.19 9.54 -14.65
C PHE A 55 2.62 10.08 -14.71
N GLN A 56 2.77 11.39 -14.87
CA GLN A 56 4.08 12.05 -14.82
C GLN A 56 4.32 12.49 -13.38
N GLN A 57 5.40 11.99 -12.79
CA GLN A 57 5.92 12.48 -11.52
C GLN A 57 6.92 13.59 -11.82
N ASP A 58 6.86 14.68 -11.05
CA ASP A 58 7.96 15.64 -10.99
C ASP A 58 9.11 15.02 -10.19
N ASP A 59 10.26 14.82 -10.83
CA ASP A 59 11.39 14.01 -10.36
C ASP A 59 12.02 14.45 -9.02
N GLU A 60 11.67 15.62 -8.48
CA GLU A 60 12.34 16.22 -7.32
C GLU A 60 11.57 16.10 -5.99
N SER A 61 10.34 15.57 -5.96
CA SER A 61 9.53 15.53 -4.74
C SER A 61 9.28 14.12 -4.21
N GLN A 62 9.36 13.97 -2.87
CA GLN A 62 8.78 12.82 -2.16
C GLN A 62 7.26 13.05 -2.07
N PRO A 63 6.45 12.29 -2.82
CA PRO A 63 5.02 12.56 -2.89
C PRO A 63 4.33 12.14 -1.60
N ASN A 64 3.29 12.88 -1.23
CA ASN A 64 2.34 12.42 -0.21
C ASN A 64 1.31 11.51 -0.88
N LEU A 65 1.45 10.21 -0.68
CA LEU A 65 0.48 9.23 -1.11
C LEU A 65 -0.56 8.99 -0.01
N ARG A 66 -1.82 8.90 -0.42
CA ARG A 66 -2.91 8.35 0.40
C ARG A 66 -3.61 7.25 -0.38
N LEU A 67 -3.79 6.10 0.25
CA LEU A 67 -4.51 4.99 -0.34
C LEU A 67 -5.51 4.42 0.65
N THR A 68 -6.62 3.93 0.09
CA THR A 68 -7.59 3.11 0.83
C THR A 68 -7.57 1.70 0.27
N LEU A 69 -7.23 0.76 1.15
CA LEU A 69 -7.23 -0.67 0.85
C LEU A 69 -8.44 -1.34 1.49
N VAL A 70 -9.03 -2.27 0.77
CA VAL A 70 -10.20 -3.05 1.16
C VAL A 70 -9.85 -4.52 1.06
N ASP A 71 -10.35 -5.30 2.01
CA ASP A 71 -10.24 -6.74 2.00
C ASP A 71 -11.08 -7.33 0.85
N PRO A 72 -10.47 -8.08 -0.10
CA PRO A 72 -11.17 -8.60 -1.26
C PRO A 72 -12.34 -9.53 -0.92
N ASN A 73 -12.28 -10.21 0.23
CA ASN A 73 -13.31 -11.16 0.66
C ASN A 73 -14.28 -10.55 1.68
N ASN A 74 -13.99 -9.35 2.22
CA ASN A 74 -14.85 -8.67 3.18
C ASN A 74 -14.78 -7.14 3.02
N LYS A 75 -15.70 -6.58 2.22
CA LYS A 75 -15.72 -5.15 1.87
C LYS A 75 -15.94 -4.20 3.06
N ASP A 76 -16.39 -4.69 4.22
CA ASP A 76 -16.51 -3.88 5.43
C ASP A 76 -15.15 -3.65 6.11
N LYS A 77 -14.16 -4.49 5.83
CA LYS A 77 -12.79 -4.33 6.33
C LYS A 77 -11.97 -3.51 5.36
N LYS A 78 -11.62 -2.30 5.80
CA LYS A 78 -10.79 -1.37 5.04
C LYS A 78 -9.80 -0.65 5.93
N VAL A 79 -8.69 -0.22 5.35
CA VAL A 79 -7.69 0.61 5.99
C VAL A 79 -7.28 1.74 5.07
N GLY A 80 -7.24 2.96 5.63
CA GLY A 80 -6.61 4.10 4.97
C GLY A 80 -5.17 4.22 5.45
N LEU A 81 -4.24 4.44 4.54
CA LEU A 81 -2.87 4.77 4.87
C LEU A 81 -2.39 5.99 4.10
N SER A 82 -1.54 6.77 4.76
CA SER A 82 -0.88 7.93 4.18
C SER A 82 0.59 7.83 4.49
N PHE A 83 1.44 8.03 3.48
CA PHE A 83 2.87 8.05 3.68
C PHE A 83 3.55 9.03 2.71
N CYS A 84 4.71 9.52 3.11
CA CYS A 84 5.57 10.35 2.30
C CYS A 84 6.91 9.62 2.21
N GLY A 85 7.34 9.22 1.02
CA GLY A 85 8.52 8.37 0.93
C GLY A 85 8.94 8.00 -0.47
N GLU A 86 9.71 6.92 -0.53
CA GLU A 86 10.26 6.38 -1.77
C GLU A 86 9.14 5.73 -2.59
N VAL A 87 8.67 6.49 -3.59
CA VAL A 87 7.69 6.06 -4.57
C VAL A 87 8.35 6.17 -5.94
N THR A 88 8.20 5.12 -6.74
CA THR A 88 8.69 5.09 -8.11
C THR A 88 7.52 4.87 -9.04
N VAL A 89 7.44 5.69 -10.09
CA VAL A 89 6.48 5.49 -11.18
C VAL A 89 7.24 4.99 -12.40
N SER A 90 6.97 3.76 -12.81
CA SER A 90 7.61 3.17 -14.00
C SER A 90 6.64 2.23 -14.70
N ASN A 91 6.66 2.19 -16.04
CA ASN A 91 5.82 1.29 -16.83
C ASN A 91 4.33 1.32 -16.45
N GLN A 92 3.78 2.51 -16.16
CA GLN A 92 2.40 2.68 -15.69
C GLN A 92 2.11 1.90 -14.39
N GLN A 93 3.09 1.80 -13.49
CA GLN A 93 2.93 1.24 -12.17
C GLN A 93 3.52 2.20 -11.13
N ILE A 94 2.79 2.37 -10.02
CA ILE A 94 3.30 3.02 -8.82
C ILE A 94 3.79 1.91 -7.90
N ASN A 95 5.10 1.92 -7.62
CA ASN A 95 5.69 1.05 -6.61
C ASN A 95 6.11 1.91 -5.43
N GLY A 96 5.65 1.54 -4.24
CA GLY A 96 6.00 2.23 -3.02
C GLY A 96 6.44 1.26 -1.94
N ARG A 97 7.29 1.77 -1.05
CA ARG A 97 7.77 1.06 0.13
C ARG A 97 7.51 1.90 1.37
N ILE A 98 6.84 1.28 2.33
CA ILE A 98 6.52 1.90 3.63
C ILE A 98 7.30 1.17 4.70
N LYS A 99 8.11 1.93 5.47
CA LYS A 99 8.97 1.41 6.53
C LYS A 99 8.27 1.53 7.90
N GLU A 100 8.88 0.96 8.95
CA GLU A 100 8.30 0.82 10.28
C GLU A 100 7.75 2.14 10.86
N ASP A 101 8.50 3.23 10.71
CA ASP A 101 8.16 4.55 11.21
C ASP A 101 6.92 5.16 10.54
N GLN A 102 6.48 4.58 9.42
CA GLN A 102 5.35 5.03 8.62
C GLN A 102 4.17 4.04 8.64
N LEU A 103 4.37 2.83 9.17
CA LEU A 103 3.32 1.82 9.28
C LEU A 103 2.55 1.93 10.58
N SER A 104 1.24 2.20 10.49
CA SER A 104 0.37 2.16 11.65
C SER A 104 0.05 0.72 12.06
N ARG A 105 -0.31 0.53 13.35
CA ARG A 105 -0.77 -0.77 13.86
C ARG A 105 -2.01 -1.29 13.13
N ASP A 106 -2.87 -0.38 12.67
CA ASP A 106 -4.08 -0.73 11.92
C ASP A 106 -3.74 -1.30 10.54
N VAL A 107 -2.75 -0.73 9.85
CA VAL A 107 -2.26 -1.25 8.57
C VAL A 107 -1.64 -2.62 8.75
N ILE A 108 -0.78 -2.79 9.75
CA ILE A 108 -0.16 -4.10 10.06
C ILE A 108 -1.27 -5.11 10.39
N GLY A 109 -2.23 -4.76 11.26
CA GLY A 109 -3.35 -5.61 11.62
C GLY A 109 -4.22 -6.00 10.43
N PHE A 110 -4.49 -5.04 9.53
CA PHE A 110 -5.21 -5.29 8.27
C PHE A 110 -4.47 -6.31 7.41
N VAL A 111 -3.18 -6.11 7.15
CA VAL A 111 -2.36 -7.04 6.34
C VAL A 111 -2.32 -8.42 6.97
N ILE A 112 -2.10 -8.54 8.28
CA ILE A 112 -2.14 -9.84 8.98
C ILE A 112 -3.51 -10.51 8.87
N ASN A 113 -4.61 -9.74 8.85
CA ASN A 113 -5.95 -10.28 8.68
C ASN A 113 -6.22 -10.78 7.26
N LEU A 114 -5.58 -10.21 6.23
CA LEU A 114 -5.65 -10.74 4.86
C LEU A 114 -5.03 -12.13 4.75
N LEU A 115 -4.04 -12.43 5.58
CA LEU A 115 -3.33 -13.72 5.58
C LEU A 115 -4.08 -14.87 6.25
N ARG A 116 -5.12 -14.56 7.03
CA ARG A 116 -5.86 -15.54 7.84
C ARG A 116 -7.14 -16.05 7.17
N GLN A 117 -7.33 -15.70 5.90
CA GLN A 117 -8.55 -15.98 5.14
C GLN A 117 -8.46 -17.27 4.35
#